data_AF-A0A4Q1C5F0-F1
#
_entry.id   AF-A0A4Q1C5F0-F1
#
_cell.length_a   1.000
_cell.length_b   1.000
_cell.length_c   1.000
_cell.angle_alpha   90.00
_cell.angle_beta   90.00
_cell.angle_gamma   90.00
#
_symmetry.space_group_name_H-M   'P 1'
#
loop_
_entity.id
_entity.type
_entity.pdbx_description
1 polymer ?
#
loop_
_entity_poly.entity_id
_entity_poly.type
_entity_poly.pdbx_seq_one_letter_code
_entity_poly.pdbx_strand_id
1 'polypeptide(L)'
;MNAAKKTKLLKVILSDAYLVDVDFAEWDSGVNIYVLSDHIMQNEKRSLWMLQFVGVRDFTWKFPHHDFRKFKLGIRTNRHLIWNIYRCELSRGREIRHLEMSGGEQFPSIALGFEDFFIVKLAQTTFSEINPEWANLSRGLARPSIGILNQLWKGGARAKPKR
;
A
#
# COMPACT_ATOMS: atom_id res chain seq x y z
N MET A 1 -10.18 -14.43 -15.11
CA MET A 1 -11.24 -13.41 -14.98
C MET A 1 -11.16 -12.47 -16.18
N ASN A 2 -12.28 -12.06 -16.80
CA ASN A 2 -12.23 -11.13 -17.94
C ASN A 2 -11.89 -9.69 -17.49
N ALA A 3 -11.40 -8.85 -18.41
CA ALA A 3 -10.90 -7.50 -18.09
C ALA A 3 -11.97 -6.62 -17.42
N ALA A 4 -13.23 -6.69 -17.86
CA ALA A 4 -14.32 -5.90 -17.27
C ALA A 4 -14.60 -6.29 -15.81
N LYS A 5 -14.66 -7.58 -15.49
CA LYS A 5 -14.84 -8.09 -14.11
C LYS A 5 -13.64 -7.71 -13.23
N LYS A 6 -12.42 -7.79 -13.77
CA LYS A 6 -11.18 -7.42 -13.08
C LYS A 6 -11.17 -5.94 -12.69
N THR A 7 -11.51 -5.06 -13.63
CA THR A 7 -11.65 -3.61 -13.39
C THR A 7 -12.76 -3.30 -12.38
N LYS A 8 -13.91 -3.99 -12.47
CA LYS A 8 -14.98 -3.84 -11.49
C LYS A 8 -14.52 -4.22 -10.08
N LEU A 9 -13.82 -5.35 -9.94
CA LEU A 9 -13.28 -5.79 -8.65
C LEU A 9 -12.26 -4.79 -8.09
N LEU A 10 -11.35 -4.28 -8.92
CA LEU A 10 -10.39 -3.25 -8.51
C LEU A 10 -11.08 -2.02 -7.92
N LYS A 11 -12.10 -1.50 -8.62
CA LYS A 11 -12.87 -0.33 -8.14
C LYS A 11 -13.58 -0.61 -6.82
N VAL A 12 -14.15 -1.81 -6.65
CA VAL A 12 -14.79 -2.21 -5.40
C VAL A 12 -13.76 -2.28 -4.27
N ILE A 13 -12.60 -2.91 -4.50
CA ILE A 13 -11.52 -2.98 -3.52
C ILE A 13 -11.12 -1.57 -3.06
N LEU A 14 -10.88 -0.66 -4.01
CA LEU A 14 -10.33 0.66 -3.72
C LEU A 14 -11.35 1.68 -3.19
N SER A 15 -12.66 1.41 -3.29
CA SER A 15 -13.71 2.37 -2.91
C SER A 15 -13.78 2.71 -1.42
N ASP A 16 -13.29 1.82 -0.56
CA ASP A 16 -13.25 2.00 0.89
C ASP A 16 -12.06 1.24 1.49
N ALA A 17 -10.92 1.34 0.83
CA ALA A 17 -9.70 0.70 1.27
C ALA A 17 -8.76 1.69 1.97
N TYR A 18 -7.97 1.15 2.89
CA TYR A 18 -6.79 1.81 3.43
C TYR A 18 -5.58 1.38 2.62
N LEU A 19 -4.84 2.33 2.07
CA LEU A 19 -3.53 2.04 1.51
C LEU A 19 -2.55 1.83 2.66
N VAL A 20 -1.90 0.66 2.66
CA VAL A 20 -1.05 0.21 3.75
C VAL A 20 0.42 0.34 3.40
N ASP A 21 0.77 -0.03 2.18
CA ASP A 21 2.13 0.00 1.71
C ASP A 21 2.22 0.09 0.19
N VAL A 22 3.34 0.61 -0.29
CA VAL A 22 3.71 0.62 -1.71
C VAL A 22 5.12 0.06 -1.81
N ASP A 23 5.23 -1.06 -2.51
CA ASP A 23 6.49 -1.77 -2.69
C ASP A 23 7.01 -1.59 -4.12
N PHE A 24 8.25 -1.13 -4.19
CA PHE A 24 9.02 -0.84 -5.40
C PHE A 24 10.19 -1.81 -5.57
N ALA A 25 10.19 -2.96 -4.88
CA ALA A 25 11.25 -3.96 -5.03
C ALA A 25 11.47 -4.38 -6.50
N GLU A 26 10.40 -4.32 -7.31
CA GLU A 26 10.39 -4.63 -8.73
C GLU A 26 10.18 -3.36 -9.60
N TRP A 27 10.71 -2.20 -9.20
CA TRP A 27 10.39 -0.90 -9.84
C TRP A 27 10.58 -0.86 -11.37
N ASP A 28 11.45 -1.70 -11.91
CA ASP A 28 11.74 -1.83 -13.35
C ASP A 28 10.65 -2.60 -14.12
N SER A 29 9.86 -3.41 -13.42
CA SER A 29 8.87 -4.32 -13.99
C SER A 29 7.46 -4.08 -13.46
N GLY A 30 7.32 -3.46 -12.29
CA GLY A 30 6.03 -3.19 -11.67
C GLY A 30 6.07 -2.44 -10.34
N VAL A 31 4.87 -2.23 -9.79
CA VAL A 31 4.65 -1.65 -8.47
C VAL A 31 3.59 -2.47 -7.76
N ASN A 32 3.84 -2.86 -6.52
CA ASN A 32 2.86 -3.56 -5.68
C ASN A 32 2.23 -2.57 -4.70
N ILE A 33 0.90 -2.51 -4.68
CA ILE A 33 0.15 -1.71 -3.72
C ILE A 33 -0.63 -2.64 -2.81
N TYR A 34 -0.41 -2.51 -1.52
CA TYR A 34 -1.09 -3.31 -0.51
C TYR A 34 -2.20 -2.48 0.11
N VAL A 35 -3.42 -3.02 0.06
CA VAL A 35 -4.60 -2.33 0.54
C VAL A 35 -5.44 -3.22 1.45
N LEU A 36 -6.03 -2.59 2.46
CA LEU A 36 -7.00 -3.21 3.34
C LEU A 36 -8.37 -2.71 3.00
N SER A 37 -9.22 -3.58 2.49
CA SER A 37 -10.59 -3.23 2.19
C SER A 37 -11.48 -3.46 3.40
N ASP A 38 -12.30 -2.47 3.77
CA ASP A 38 -13.21 -2.63 4.92
C ASP A 38 -14.43 -3.49 4.56
N HIS A 39 -15.08 -3.24 3.42
CA HIS A 39 -16.43 -3.77 3.13
C HIS A 39 -16.64 -4.33 1.70
N ILE A 40 -15.79 -5.27 1.25
CA ILE A 40 -16.00 -5.90 -0.08
C ILE A 40 -17.10 -6.97 -0.06
N MET A 41 -17.25 -7.70 1.06
CA MET A 41 -18.27 -8.74 1.21
C MET A 41 -18.96 -8.57 2.56
N GLN A 42 -20.29 -8.52 2.55
CA GLN A 42 -21.10 -8.47 3.78
C GLN A 42 -20.69 -9.66 4.67
N ASN A 43 -20.28 -9.38 5.90
CA ASN A 43 -19.85 -10.33 6.94
C ASN A 43 -18.39 -10.83 6.90
N GLU A 44 -17.53 -10.39 5.98
CA GLU A 44 -16.09 -10.68 6.10
C GLU A 44 -15.38 -9.65 6.98
N LYS A 45 -14.45 -10.12 7.83
CA LYS A 45 -13.42 -9.25 8.42
C LYS A 45 -12.62 -8.60 7.29
N ARG A 46 -12.03 -7.43 7.57
CA ARG A 46 -11.13 -6.70 6.65
C ARG A 46 -10.21 -7.65 5.88
N SER A 47 -10.20 -7.50 4.57
CA SER A 47 -9.39 -8.33 3.67
C SER A 47 -8.18 -7.56 3.18
N LEU A 48 -7.02 -8.23 3.18
CA LEU A 48 -5.79 -7.72 2.62
C LEU A 48 -5.70 -8.11 1.15
N TRP A 49 -5.38 -7.14 0.31
CA TRP A 49 -5.20 -7.32 -1.12
C TRP A 49 -3.84 -6.79 -1.54
N MET A 50 -3.17 -7.56 -2.38
CA MET A 50 -2.04 -7.10 -3.17
C MET A 50 -2.53 -6.76 -4.56
N LEU A 51 -2.26 -5.53 -4.98
CA LEU A 51 -2.52 -5.01 -6.31
C LEU A 51 -1.18 -4.83 -7.01
N GLN A 52 -0.82 -5.78 -7.86
CA GLN A 52 0.42 -5.73 -8.62
C GLN A 52 0.15 -5.03 -9.94
N PHE A 53 0.85 -3.94 -10.23
CA PHE A 53 0.77 -3.22 -11.51
C PHE A 53 2.02 -3.53 -12.32
N VAL A 54 1.86 -3.90 -13.58
CA VAL A 54 2.96 -4.30 -14.47
C VAL A 54 3.11 -3.34 -15.63
N GLY A 55 4.35 -3.18 -16.10
CA GLY A 55 4.68 -2.23 -17.16
C GLY A 55 4.41 -0.79 -16.72
N VAL A 56 4.81 -0.45 -15.49
CA VAL A 56 4.61 0.89 -14.93
C VAL A 56 5.52 1.89 -15.66
N ARG A 57 4.92 2.91 -16.28
CA ARG A 57 5.63 3.92 -17.10
C ARG A 57 5.75 5.26 -16.40
N ASP A 58 4.73 5.61 -15.63
CA ASP A 58 4.71 6.78 -14.78
C ASP A 58 4.27 6.38 -13.38
N PHE A 59 4.93 6.96 -12.39
CA PHE A 59 4.55 6.84 -11.00
C PHE A 59 4.81 8.19 -10.33
N THR A 60 3.76 8.78 -9.79
CA THR A 60 3.83 10.05 -9.08
C THR A 60 3.23 9.89 -7.70
N TRP A 61 3.98 10.32 -6.69
CA TRP A 61 3.50 10.43 -5.33
C TRP A 61 3.62 11.88 -4.87
N LYS A 62 2.47 12.51 -4.57
CA LYS A 62 2.43 13.87 -4.04
C LYS A 62 2.00 13.84 -2.58
N PHE A 63 2.73 14.58 -1.75
CA PHE A 63 2.35 14.87 -0.38
C PHE A 63 1.93 16.34 -0.32
N PRO A 64 0.64 16.65 -0.08
CA PRO A 64 0.14 18.03 -0.14
C PRO A 64 0.74 18.97 0.92
N HIS A 65 1.45 18.44 1.93
CA HIS A 65 2.07 19.25 2.97
C HIS A 65 3.59 19.32 2.83
N HIS A 66 4.06 20.38 2.19
CA HIS A 66 5.47 20.79 2.14
C HIS A 66 6.08 21.18 3.51
N ASP A 67 5.33 21.08 4.61
CA ASP A 67 5.79 21.46 5.94
C ASP A 67 5.58 20.32 6.94
N PHE A 68 6.40 19.28 6.82
CA PHE A 68 6.53 18.22 7.83
C PHE A 68 6.83 18.77 9.24
N ARG A 69 7.22 20.05 9.38
CA ARG A 69 7.44 20.70 10.69
C ARG A 69 6.14 21.15 11.35
N LYS A 70 5.08 21.42 10.56
CA LYS A 70 3.75 21.81 11.06
C LYS A 70 2.82 20.64 11.33
N PHE A 71 3.11 19.46 10.79
CA PHE A 71 2.54 18.22 11.30
C PHE A 71 3.12 17.94 12.69
N LYS A 72 2.54 18.57 13.72
CA LYS A 72 2.67 18.19 15.13
C LYS A 72 1.94 16.89 15.45
N LEU A 73 1.42 16.15 14.46
CA LEU A 73 1.29 14.72 14.67
C LEU A 73 2.71 14.21 14.85
N GLY A 74 3.01 13.56 15.97
CA GLY A 74 4.31 12.94 16.26
C GLY A 74 4.67 11.79 15.31
N ILE A 75 4.52 12.00 14.00
CA ILE A 75 5.01 11.18 12.92
C ILE A 75 6.52 11.37 12.93
N ARG A 76 7.17 10.64 13.83
CA ARG A 76 8.60 10.37 13.71
C ARG A 76 8.83 9.91 12.27
N THR A 77 9.85 10.44 11.59
CA THR A 77 10.22 10.19 10.17
C THR A 77 10.50 8.74 9.81
N ASN A 78 10.28 7.83 10.76
CA ASN A 78 10.45 6.39 10.71
C ASN A 78 9.07 5.74 10.89
N ARG A 79 8.05 6.21 10.18
CA ARG A 79 6.67 5.72 10.27
C ARG A 79 6.06 5.64 8.87
N HIS A 80 5.52 4.48 8.53
CA HIS A 80 4.69 4.33 7.33
C HIS A 80 3.44 5.19 7.48
N LEU A 81 2.84 5.56 6.36
CA LEU A 81 1.60 6.31 6.35
C LEU A 81 0.53 5.35 5.86
N ILE A 82 -0.48 5.11 6.69
CA ILE A 82 -1.71 4.43 6.27
C ILE A 82 -2.78 5.49 6.12
N TRP A 83 -3.44 5.53 4.98
CA TRP A 83 -4.53 6.46 4.75
C TRP A 83 -5.68 5.78 4.00
N ASN A 84 -6.90 6.24 4.27
CA ASN A 84 -8.08 5.82 3.54
C ASN A 84 -8.01 6.38 2.11
N ILE A 85 -8.37 5.57 1.12
CA ILE A 85 -8.49 5.96 -0.27
C ILE A 85 -9.88 6.58 -0.45
N TYR A 86 -9.94 7.90 -0.37
CA TYR A 86 -11.19 8.66 -0.48
C TYR A 86 -11.67 8.78 -1.93
N ARG A 87 -10.74 8.94 -2.87
CA ARG A 87 -11.01 9.04 -4.30
C ARG A 87 -10.10 8.10 -5.07
N CYS A 88 -10.71 7.35 -5.98
CA CYS A 88 -10.01 6.47 -6.90
C CYS A 88 -10.58 6.67 -8.31
N GLU A 89 -9.74 7.00 -9.27
CA GLU A 89 -10.10 7.14 -10.67
C GLU A 89 -9.26 6.23 -11.54
N LEU A 90 -9.94 5.44 -12.38
CA LEU A 90 -9.30 4.58 -13.34
C LEU A 90 -9.72 5.02 -14.73
N SER A 91 -8.77 5.58 -15.48
CA SER A 91 -8.97 6.01 -16.85
C SER A 91 -8.27 5.04 -17.81
N ARG A 92 -8.81 4.96 -19.03
CA ARG A 92 -8.31 4.06 -20.07
C ARG A 92 -7.70 4.89 -21.20
N GLY A 93 -6.38 4.81 -21.37
CA GLY A 93 -5.70 5.24 -22.58
C GLY A 93 -5.75 4.14 -23.65
N ARG A 94 -5.17 4.43 -24.82
CA ARG A 94 -5.10 3.48 -25.95
C ARG A 94 -4.24 2.26 -25.62
N GLU A 95 -3.10 2.49 -24.97
CA GLU A 95 -2.11 1.46 -24.65
C GLU A 95 -1.85 1.37 -23.14
N ILE A 96 -1.90 2.50 -22.44
CA ILE A 96 -1.63 2.62 -21.00
C ILE A 96 -2.94 2.93 -20.27
N ARG A 97 -3.15 2.30 -19.11
CA ARG A 97 -4.23 2.62 -18.18
C ARG A 97 -3.65 3.49 -17.07
N HIS A 98 -4.43 4.43 -16.56
CA HIS A 98 -4.00 5.28 -15.45
C HIS A 98 -4.89 5.08 -14.24
N LEU A 99 -4.27 4.89 -13.09
CA LEU A 99 -4.91 4.84 -11.79
C LEU A 99 -4.45 6.04 -10.97
N GLU A 100 -5.42 6.83 -10.52
CA GLU A 100 -5.21 7.90 -9.55
C GLU A 100 -5.93 7.56 -8.26
N MET A 101 -5.25 7.74 -7.14
CA MET A 101 -5.77 7.50 -5.79
C MET A 101 -5.40 8.69 -4.89
N SER A 102 -6.33 9.16 -4.08
CA SER A 102 -6.11 10.23 -3.12
C SER A 102 -6.83 9.93 -1.81
N GLY A 103 -6.19 10.26 -0.69
CA GLY A 103 -6.83 10.22 0.63
C GLY A 103 -7.61 11.47 1.04
N GLY A 104 -7.77 12.45 0.13
CA GLY A 104 -8.34 13.77 0.42
C GLY A 104 -7.29 14.89 0.40
N GLU A 105 -7.71 16.13 0.65
CA GLU A 105 -6.87 17.33 0.47
C GLU A 105 -5.62 17.36 1.37
N GLN A 106 -5.68 16.70 2.53
CA GLN A 106 -4.59 16.67 3.52
C GLN A 106 -3.75 15.39 3.47
N PHE A 107 -4.11 14.45 2.59
CA PHE A 107 -3.50 13.14 2.51
C PHE A 107 -2.78 12.97 1.16
N PRO A 108 -1.84 12.02 1.06
CA PRO A 108 -1.11 11.84 -0.17
C PRO A 108 -2.00 11.44 -1.34
N SER A 109 -1.53 11.73 -2.54
CA SER A 109 -2.08 11.21 -3.79
C SER A 109 -1.03 10.41 -4.53
N ILE A 110 -1.44 9.28 -5.08
CA ILE A 110 -0.66 8.43 -5.98
C ILE A 110 -1.32 8.46 -7.35
N ALA A 111 -0.53 8.63 -8.40
CA ALA A 111 -0.94 8.43 -9.78
C ALA A 111 0.06 7.48 -10.43
N LEU A 112 -0.44 6.48 -11.16
CA LEU A 112 0.42 5.58 -11.95
C LEU A 112 -0.21 5.15 -13.26
N GLY A 113 0.64 5.01 -14.27
CA GLY A 113 0.35 4.54 -15.61
C GLY A 113 0.93 3.14 -15.80
N PHE A 114 0.10 2.19 -16.22
CA PHE A 114 0.45 0.77 -16.29
C PHE A 114 -0.21 0.06 -17.49
N GLU A 115 0.38 -1.06 -17.90
CA GLU A 115 -0.10 -1.87 -19.02
C GLU A 115 -1.17 -2.87 -18.56
N ASP A 116 -0.90 -3.60 -17.46
CA ASP A 116 -1.87 -4.48 -16.80
C ASP A 116 -1.69 -4.50 -15.28
N PHE A 117 -2.55 -5.22 -14.58
CA PHE A 117 -2.48 -5.37 -13.13
C PHE A 117 -2.88 -6.78 -12.68
N PHE A 118 -2.65 -7.17 -11.43
CA PHE A 118 -3.13 -8.42 -10.86
C PHE A 118 -3.69 -8.13 -9.48
N ILE A 119 -4.76 -8.86 -9.12
CA ILE A 119 -5.40 -8.76 -7.82
C ILE A 119 -5.21 -10.09 -7.12
N VAL A 120 -4.55 -10.06 -5.97
CA VAL A 120 -4.34 -11.25 -5.14
C VAL A 120 -4.95 -10.97 -3.77
N LYS A 121 -5.92 -11.80 -3.34
CA LYS A 121 -6.39 -11.82 -1.95
C LYS A 121 -5.33 -12.53 -1.13
N LEU A 122 -4.77 -11.85 -0.13
CA LEU A 122 -3.81 -12.45 0.78
C LEU A 122 -4.54 -13.09 1.97
N ALA A 123 -3.94 -14.12 2.54
CA ALA A 123 -4.50 -14.75 3.74
C ALA A 123 -4.46 -13.76 4.91
N GLN A 124 -5.48 -13.80 5.77
CA GLN A 124 -5.54 -12.90 6.92
C GLN A 124 -4.38 -13.13 7.90
N THR A 125 -3.83 -14.35 7.96
CA THR A 125 -2.64 -14.67 8.78
C THR A 125 -1.39 -13.95 8.28
N THR A 126 -1.23 -13.80 6.96
CA THR A 126 -0.12 -13.07 6.32
C THR A 126 -0.02 -11.63 6.85
N PHE A 127 -1.16 -11.02 7.16
CA PHE A 127 -1.24 -9.68 7.73
C PHE A 127 -0.51 -9.55 9.07
N SER A 128 -0.79 -10.47 9.99
CA SER A 128 -0.21 -10.48 11.33
C SER A 128 1.25 -10.93 11.34
N GLU A 129 1.65 -11.77 10.39
CA GLU A 129 3.01 -12.29 10.29
C GLU A 129 3.99 -11.27 9.68
N ILE A 130 3.57 -10.58 8.61
CA ILE A 130 4.42 -9.56 7.97
C ILE A 130 4.55 -8.34 8.88
N ASN A 131 3.42 -7.84 9.38
CA ASN A 131 3.41 -6.72 10.31
C ASN A 131 2.21 -6.79 11.27
N PRO A 132 2.40 -7.27 12.51
CA PRO A 132 1.33 -7.37 13.50
C PRO A 132 0.61 -6.03 13.75
N GLU A 133 1.33 -4.93 13.53
CA GLU A 133 0.75 -3.60 13.64
C GLU A 133 -0.42 -3.40 12.68
N TRP A 134 -0.37 -3.91 11.44
CA TRP A 134 -1.40 -3.68 10.43
C TRP A 134 -2.81 -4.12 10.91
N ALA A 135 -2.89 -5.10 11.83
CA ALA A 135 -4.11 -5.49 12.54
C ALA A 135 -4.83 -4.34 13.29
N ASN A 136 -4.09 -3.29 13.65
CA ASN A 136 -4.56 -2.17 14.46
C ASN A 136 -4.63 -0.87 13.65
N LEU A 137 -5.63 -0.78 12.76
CA LEU A 137 -5.94 0.41 11.96
C LEU A 137 -6.32 1.66 12.78
N SER A 138 -6.59 1.52 14.08
CA SER A 138 -6.95 2.62 15.00
C SER A 138 -5.79 3.54 15.36
N ARG A 139 -4.58 3.27 14.88
CA ARG A 139 -3.40 4.13 15.05
C ARG A 139 -2.73 4.20 13.68
N GLY A 140 -2.47 5.38 13.12
CA GLY A 140 -1.63 5.49 11.92
C GLY A 140 -0.31 4.76 12.16
N LEU A 141 -0.11 3.63 11.48
CA LEU A 141 0.90 2.66 11.85
C LEU A 141 2.28 3.02 11.35
N ALA A 142 3.26 2.69 12.16
CA ALA A 142 4.42 3.51 12.39
C ALA A 142 5.69 2.67 12.26
N ARG A 143 6.04 2.20 11.06
CA ARG A 143 7.24 1.36 10.86
C ARG A 143 8.56 2.10 10.59
N PRO A 144 9.71 1.57 11.08
CA PRO A 144 11.03 2.17 10.85
C PRO A 144 11.58 1.94 9.44
N SER A 145 12.39 2.89 8.95
CA SER A 145 13.01 2.90 7.62
C SER A 145 13.76 1.62 7.25
N ILE A 146 13.88 1.32 5.95
CA ILE A 146 14.66 0.22 5.35
C ILE A 146 16.05 0.00 5.97
N GLY A 147 16.74 1.07 6.41
CA GLY A 147 18.05 0.96 7.07
C GLY A 147 18.02 0.15 8.39
N ILE A 148 16.91 0.19 9.13
CA ILE A 148 16.74 -0.53 10.41
C ILE A 148 16.42 -2.01 10.18
N LEU A 149 15.66 -2.34 9.13
CA LEU A 149 15.41 -3.73 8.73
C LEU A 149 16.71 -4.44 8.31
N ASN A 150 17.60 -3.74 7.60
CA ASN A 150 18.91 -4.28 7.19
C ASN A 150 19.85 -4.52 8.39
N GLN A 151 19.76 -3.69 9.44
CA GLN A 151 20.51 -3.90 10.69
C GLN A 151 19.98 -5.10 11.50
N LEU A 152 18.66 -5.27 11.59
CA LEU A 152 18.05 -6.42 12.27
C LEU A 152 18.40 -7.74 11.57
N TRP A 153 18.46 -7.74 10.24
CA TRP A 153 18.85 -8.92 9.47
C TRP A 153 20.34 -9.29 9.66
N LYS A 154 21.22 -8.29 9.76
CA LYS A 154 22.65 -8.49 10.08
C LYS A 154 22.90 -8.82 11.56
N GLY A 155 21.95 -8.52 12.45
CA GLY A 155 22.02 -8.77 13.89
C GLY A 155 21.61 -10.18 14.33
N GLY A 156 20.91 -10.95 13.47
CA GLY A 156 20.43 -12.30 13.79
C GLY A 156 21.51 -13.40 13.81
N ALA A 157 22.72 -13.13 13.31
CA ALA A 157 23.79 -14.13 13.18
C ALA A 157 24.80 -14.19 14.35
N ARG A 158 24.46 -13.66 15.53
CA ARG A 158 25.33 -13.78 16.72
C ARG A 158 24.59 -14.23 17.98
N ALA A 159 24.01 -15.43 17.93
CA ALA A 159 23.86 -16.22 19.14
C ALA A 159 25.24 -16.85 19.48
N LYS A 160 25.96 -16.28 20.45
CA LYS A 160 27.12 -16.95 21.04
C LYS A 160 26.63 -18.16 21.86
N PRO A 161 27.29 -19.33 21.79
CA PRO A 161 26.96 -20.44 22.67
C PRO A 161 27.29 -20.05 24.12
N LYS A 162 26.33 -20.26 25.02
CA LYS A 162 26.56 -20.17 26.45
C LYS A 162 27.54 -21.29 26.86
N ARG A 163 28.56 -20.93 27.63
CA ARG A 163 29.36 -21.87 28.43
C ARG A 163 28.55 -22.34 29.63
#